data_AF-A0A2K2VRP9-F1
#
_entry.id   AF-A0A2K2VRP9-F1
#
_cell.length_a   1.000
_cell.length_b   1.000
_cell.length_c   1.000
_cell.angle_alpha   90.00
_cell.angle_beta   90.00
_cell.angle_gamma   90.00
#
_symmetry.space_group_name_H-M   'P 1'
#
loop_
_entity.id
_entity.type
_entity.pdbx_description
1 polymer ?
#
loop_
_entity_poly.entity_id
_entity_poly.type
_entity_poly.pdbx_seq_one_letter_code
_entity_poly.pdbx_strand_id
1 'polypeptide(L)'
;MKGYEEILAVLYERLKPSVKAGRKLEEDTDLVADLGLDSLKVMTLVEEVEDYFDISIPLNILANVRTIKDFATQLQQLTEEGQ
;
A
#
# COMPACT_ATOMS: atom_id res chain seq x y z
N MET A 1 14.51 -9.79 6.79
CA MET A 1 13.05 -9.85 6.89
C MET A 1 12.56 -8.44 7.08
N LYS A 2 11.92 -7.88 6.05
CA LYS A 2 11.26 -6.58 6.20
C LYS A 2 10.04 -6.81 7.08
N GLY A 3 9.95 -6.07 8.18
CA GLY A 3 8.84 -6.21 9.11
C GLY A 3 7.59 -5.55 8.55
N TYR A 4 6.41 -6.12 8.84
CA TYR A 4 5.11 -5.52 8.52
C TYR A 4 5.03 -4.02 8.92
N GLU A 5 5.66 -3.64 10.03
CA GLU A 5 5.76 -2.24 10.48
C GLU A 5 6.50 -1.32 9.50
N GLU A 6 7.56 -1.81 8.84
CA GLU A 6 8.30 -1.04 7.84
C GLU A 6 7.43 -0.80 6.60
N ILE A 7 6.69 -1.82 6.17
CA ILE A 7 5.75 -1.73 5.06
C ILE A 7 4.67 -0.69 5.35
N LEU A 8 4.05 -0.76 6.54
CA LEU A 8 3.06 0.22 6.95
C LEU A 8 3.63 1.64 6.99
N ALA A 9 4.84 1.82 7.54
CA ALA A 9 5.47 3.13 7.60
C ALA A 9 5.65 3.73 6.20
N VAL A 10 6.11 2.94 5.23
CA VAL A 10 6.26 3.37 3.83
C VAL A 10 4.90 3.73 3.23
N LEU A 11 3.89 2.86 3.39
CA LEU A 11 2.54 3.13 2.88
C LEU A 11 1.98 4.43 3.47
N TYR A 12 2.13 4.65 4.78
CA TYR A 12 1.66 5.88 5.40
C TYR A 12 2.37 7.13 4.88
N GLU A 13 3.68 7.08 4.64
CA GLU A 13 4.42 8.20 4.04
C GLU A 13 3.96 8.48 2.60
N ARG A 14 3.71 7.45 1.80
CA ARG A 14 3.20 7.59 0.41
C ARG A 14 1.76 8.07 0.35
N LEU A 15 0.93 7.64 1.31
CA LEU A 15 -0.50 7.98 1.37
C LEU A 15 -0.77 9.33 2.06
N LYS A 16 0.14 9.81 2.92
CA LYS A 16 0.10 11.12 3.59
C LYS A 16 -0.38 12.28 2.70
N PRO A 17 0.16 12.50 1.48
CA PRO A 17 -0.30 13.58 0.60
C PRO A 17 -1.74 13.41 0.09
N SER A 18 -2.28 12.19 0.09
CA SER A 18 -3.65 11.91 -0.31
C SER A 18 -4.66 12.06 0.83
N VAL A 19 -4.19 12.17 2.08
CA VAL A 19 -5.05 12.30 3.26
C VAL A 19 -5.52 13.74 3.42
N LYS A 20 -6.84 13.92 3.57
CA LYS A 20 -7.42 15.23 3.89
C LYS A 20 -7.04 15.66 5.31
N ALA A 21 -6.73 16.95 5.47
CA ALA A 21 -6.40 17.54 6.77
C ALA A 21 -7.45 17.18 7.83
N GLY A 22 -7.00 16.55 8.92
CA GLY A 22 -7.84 16.13 10.05
C GLY A 22 -8.27 14.66 10.05
N ARG A 23 -7.92 13.86 9.02
CA ARG A 23 -8.12 12.40 9.06
C ARG A 23 -6.83 11.70 9.46
N LYS A 24 -6.92 10.68 10.32
CA LYS A 24 -5.80 9.78 10.62
C LYS A 24 -5.78 8.64 9.59
N LEU A 25 -4.58 8.25 9.17
CA LEU A 25 -4.37 6.98 8.49
C LEU A 25 -4.31 5.89 9.54
N GLU A 26 -5.14 4.88 9.36
CA GLU A 26 -5.18 3.67 10.16
C GLU A 26 -5.15 2.46 9.21
N GLU A 27 -4.80 1.29 9.73
CA GLU A 27 -4.65 0.07 8.91
C GLU A 27 -5.94 -0.29 8.16
N ASP A 28 -7.09 0.02 8.75
CA ASP A 28 -8.45 -0.18 8.25
C ASP A 28 -8.94 0.93 7.30
N THR A 29 -8.13 1.95 7.03
CA THR A 29 -8.47 3.02 6.08
C THR A 29 -8.62 2.46 4.67
N ASP A 30 -9.76 2.73 4.02
CA ASP A 30 -10.04 2.28 2.65
C ASP A 30 -9.32 3.17 1.63
N LEU A 31 -8.45 2.58 0.81
CA LEU A 31 -7.64 3.29 -0.18
C LEU A 31 -8.51 4.03 -1.21
N VAL A 32 -9.67 3.48 -1.55
CA VAL A 32 -10.55 4.06 -2.58
C VAL A 32 -11.67 4.86 -1.92
N ALA A 33 -12.38 4.29 -0.95
CA ALA A 33 -13.53 4.93 -0.33
C ALA A 33 -13.12 6.05 0.65
N ASP A 34 -12.05 5.86 1.43
CA ASP A 34 -11.60 6.88 2.37
C ASP A 34 -10.66 7.89 1.71
N LEU A 35 -9.60 7.41 1.06
CA LEU A 35 -8.58 8.28 0.47
C LEU A 35 -8.94 8.80 -0.92
N GLY A 36 -9.93 8.21 -1.59
CA GLY A 36 -10.32 8.62 -2.93
C GLY A 36 -9.19 8.40 -3.94
N LEU A 37 -8.40 7.32 -3.78
CA LEU A 37 -7.37 6.99 -4.75
C LEU A 37 -8.00 6.56 -6.06
N ASP A 38 -7.71 7.31 -7.11
CA ASP A 38 -8.04 6.95 -8.48
C ASP A 38 -7.15 5.79 -8.94
N SER A 39 -7.61 5.03 -9.94
CA SER A 39 -6.85 3.90 -10.51
C SER A 39 -5.42 4.28 -10.93
N LEU A 40 -5.22 5.49 -11.44
CA LEU A 40 -3.89 6.01 -11.78
C LEU A 40 -3.00 6.21 -10.55
N LYS A 41 -3.55 6.75 -9.45
CA LYS A 41 -2.79 6.93 -8.20
C LYS A 41 -2.43 5.59 -7.58
N VAL A 42 -3.33 4.61 -7.67
CA VAL A 42 -3.04 3.24 -7.23
C VAL A 42 -1.89 2.66 -8.06
N MET A 43 -1.88 2.82 -9.38
CA MET A 43 -0.77 2.37 -10.22
C MET A 43 0.56 3.04 -9.84
N THR A 44 0.56 4.35 -9.61
CA THR A 44 1.78 5.07 -9.17
C THR A 44 2.26 4.59 -7.80
N LEU A 45 1.34 4.40 -6.85
CA LEU A 45 1.68 3.89 -5.53
C LEU A 45 2.31 2.50 -5.61
N VAL A 46 1.76 1.63 -6.46
CA VAL A 46 2.30 0.28 -6.69
C VAL A 46 3.70 0.36 -7.26
N GLU A 47 3.92 1.18 -8.29
CA GLU A 47 5.24 1.37 -8.91
C GLU A 47 6.30 1.89 -7.91
N GLU A 48 5.94 2.87 -7.07
CA GLU A 48 6.82 3.37 -5.99
C GLU A 48 7.16 2.30 -4.95
N VAL A 49 6.19 1.45 -4.63
CA VAL A 49 6.34 0.37 -3.65
C VAL A 49 7.16 -0.78 -4.24
N GLU A 50 6.91 -1.19 -5.49
CA GLU A 50 7.73 -2.18 -6.22
C GLU A 50 9.20 -1.79 -6.22
N ASP A 51 9.52 -0.55 -6.59
CA ASP A 51 10.91 -0.03 -6.62
C ASP A 51 11.54 0.03 -5.22
N TYR A 52 10.77 0.45 -4.20
CA TYR A 52 11.26 0.53 -2.82
C TYR A 52 11.52 -0.85 -2.20
N PHE A 53 10.66 -1.82 -2.50
CA PHE A 53 10.75 -3.16 -1.93
C PHE A 53 11.57 -4.13 -2.78
N ASP A 54 11.93 -3.75 -4.01
CA ASP A 54 12.58 -4.60 -5.01
C ASP A 54 11.78 -5.88 -5.28
N ILE A 55 10.45 -5.70 -5.43
CA ILE A 55 9.48 -6.78 -5.67
C ILE A 55 8.65 -6.48 -6.92
N SER A 56 7.93 -7.50 -7.40
CA SER A 56 6.91 -7.31 -8.44
C SER A 56 5.53 -7.62 -7.89
N ILE A 57 4.61 -6.67 -8.04
CA ILE A 57 3.24 -6.69 -7.52
C ILE A 57 2.30 -6.97 -8.69
N PRO A 58 1.70 -8.18 -8.77
CA PRO A 58 0.75 -8.48 -9.83
C PRO A 58 -0.55 -7.68 -9.66
N LEU A 59 -1.05 -7.06 -10.74
CA LEU A 59 -2.31 -6.29 -10.72
C LEU A 59 -3.51 -7.07 -10.17
N ASN A 60 -3.49 -8.40 -10.27
CA ASN A 60 -4.55 -9.26 -9.74
C ASN A 60 -4.70 -9.13 -8.21
N ILE A 61 -3.63 -8.88 -7.46
CA ILE A 61 -3.73 -8.70 -6.01
C ILE A 61 -4.37 -7.37 -5.63
N LEU A 62 -4.25 -6.35 -6.48
CA LEU A 62 -4.85 -5.03 -6.25
C LEU A 62 -6.38 -5.09 -6.23
N ALA A 63 -6.99 -6.04 -6.94
CA ALA A 63 -8.43 -6.27 -6.89
C ALA A 63 -8.90 -6.71 -5.49
N ASN A 64 -8.02 -7.32 -4.70
CA ASN A 64 -8.27 -7.75 -3.34
C ASN A 64 -7.76 -6.74 -2.29
N VAL A 65 -7.03 -5.70 -2.72
CA VAL A 65 -6.53 -4.66 -1.84
C VAL A 65 -7.59 -3.58 -1.70
N ARG A 66 -8.16 -3.48 -0.49
CA ARG A 66 -9.15 -2.45 -0.17
C ARG A 66 -8.65 -1.48 0.88
N THR A 67 -8.02 -2.02 1.92
CA THR A 67 -7.46 -1.23 3.02
C THR A 67 -5.93 -1.19 2.99
N ILE A 68 -5.34 -0.30 3.78
CA ILE A 68 -3.87 -0.23 3.96
C ILE A 68 -3.34 -1.55 4.51
N LYS A 69 -4.06 -2.16 5.45
CA LYS A 69 -3.76 -3.48 5.99
C LYS A 69 -3.70 -4.55 4.90
N ASP A 70 -4.71 -4.58 4.03
CA ASP A 70 -4.75 -5.55 2.94
C ASP A 70 -3.52 -5.39 2.07
N PHE A 71 -3.17 -4.15 1.73
CA PHE A 71 -1.99 -3.91 0.91
C PHE A 71 -0.70 -4.32 1.62
N ALA A 72 -0.51 -3.91 2.87
CA ALA A 72 0.65 -4.26 3.67
C ALA A 72 0.83 -5.77 3.83
N THR A 73 -0.28 -6.50 4.02
CA THR A 73 -0.30 -7.96 4.14
C THR A 73 0.09 -8.65 2.83
N GLN A 74 -0.35 -8.12 1.68
CA GLN A 74 0.06 -8.64 0.37
C GLN A 74 1.55 -8.37 0.11
N LEU A 75 2.02 -7.16 0.42
CA LEU A 75 3.43 -6.79 0.27
C LEU A 75 4.33 -7.65 1.13
N GLN A 76 3.94 -7.91 2.38
CA GLN A 76 4.69 -8.77 3.28
C GLN A 76 4.89 -10.16 2.66
N GLN A 77 3.82 -10.79 2.19
CA GLN A 77 3.89 -12.09 1.53
C GLN A 77 4.81 -12.06 0.30
N LEU A 78 4.69 -11.04 -0.55
CA LEU A 78 5.55 -10.90 -1.73
C LEU A 78 7.03 -10.72 -1.37
N THR A 79 7.33 -9.93 -0.33
CA THR A 79 8.71 -9.75 0.15
C THR A 79 9.29 -10.99 0.83
N GLU A 80 8.44 -11.90 1.34
CA GLU A 80 8.84 -13.17 1.93
C GLU A 80 9.00 -14.27 0.86
N GLU A 81 8.16 -14.29 -0.17
CA GLU A 81 8.19 -15.25 -1.28
C GLU A 81 9.30 -14.99 -2.31
N GLY A 82 9.75 -13.73 -2.44
CA GLY A 82 10.81 -13.32 -3.36
C GLY A 82 12.26 -13.56 -2.87
N GLN A 83 12.45 -14.22 -1.72
CA GLN A 83 13.78 -14.50 -1.14
C GLN A 83 14.31 -15.90 -1.46
#